data_AF-A0A7K1Y4K7-F1
#
_entry.id   AF-A0A7K1Y4K7-F1
#
_cell.length_a   1.000
_cell.length_b   1.000
_cell.length_c   1.000
_cell.angle_alpha   90.00
_cell.angle_beta   90.00
_cell.angle_gamma   90.00
#
_symmetry.space_group_name_H-M   'P 1'
#
loop_
_entity.id
_entity.type
_entity.pdbx_description
1 polymer ?
#
loop_
_entity_poly.entity_id
_entity_poly.type
_entity_poly.pdbx_seq_one_letter_code
_entity_poly.pdbx_strand_id
1 'polypeptide(L)'
;MTIHIGERIKEVARQKRLTVPEMTEVFGNNRSPSYTYRKHSLPVDFLWRISEKMNHNFFADLHPVVTDNDLRLQQETATRFRQEKIMELSIRVEFPASMARELGMFLMHANALGLKMGFRVGESLR
;
A
#
# COMPACT_ATOMS: atom_id res chain seq x y z
N MET A 1 5.93 5.19 -8.24
CA MET A 1 7.20 5.79 -7.76
C MET A 1 7.94 4.72 -6.98
N THR A 2 9.04 4.18 -7.50
CA THR A 2 9.79 3.09 -6.85
C THR A 2 10.78 3.70 -5.87
N ILE A 3 10.44 3.74 -4.58
CA ILE A 3 11.33 4.30 -3.56
C ILE A 3 12.54 3.38 -3.41
N HIS A 4 13.74 3.93 -3.59
CA HIS A 4 14.99 3.19 -3.48
C HIS A 4 15.52 3.29 -2.05
N ILE A 5 15.31 2.23 -1.23
CA ILE A 5 15.58 2.31 0.22
C ILE A 5 17.02 2.69 0.55
N GLY A 6 17.99 2.24 -0.23
CA GLY A 6 19.40 2.62 -0.05
C GLY A 6 19.67 4.12 -0.18
N GLU A 7 19.03 4.82 -1.12
CA GLU A 7 19.17 6.27 -1.28
C GLU A 7 18.44 7.01 -0.17
N ARG A 8 17.30 6.49 0.30
CA ARG A 8 16.60 7.06 1.46
C ARG A 8 17.46 7.00 2.73
N ILE A 9 18.14 5.88 2.97
CA ILE A 9 19.06 5.74 4.11
C ILE A 9 20.23 6.73 3.99
N LYS A 10 20.76 6.93 2.78
CA LYS A 10 21.82 7.91 2.50
C LYS A 10 21.38 9.35 2.75
N GLU A 11 20.14 9.70 2.39
CA GLU A 11 19.56 11.01 2.69
C GLU A 11 19.48 11.27 4.20
N VAL A 12 18.95 10.31 4.96
CA VAL A 12 18.83 10.41 6.42
C VAL A 12 20.22 10.47 7.07
N ALA A 13 21.18 9.67 6.60
CA ALA A 13 22.57 9.74 7.04
C ALA A 13 23.18 11.14 6.83
N ARG A 14 22.92 11.74 5.66
CA ARG A 14 23.37 13.12 5.35
C ARG A 14 22.69 14.16 6.26
N GLN A 15 21.40 14.02 6.52
CA GLN A 15 20.66 14.92 7.42
C GLN A 15 21.20 14.85 8.86
N LYS A 16 21.55 13.64 9.33
CA LYS A 16 22.15 13.41 10.64
C LYS A 16 23.66 13.66 10.67
N ARG A 17 24.26 14.05 9.53
CA ARG A 17 25.70 14.31 9.36
C ARG A 17 26.59 13.14 9.78
N LEU A 18 26.12 11.91 9.55
CA LEU A 18 26.87 10.69 9.86
C LEU A 18 28.04 10.53 8.88
N THR A 19 29.20 10.24 9.45
CA THR A 19 30.43 9.95 8.72
C THR A 19 30.43 8.53 8.16
N VAL A 20 31.35 8.26 7.22
CA VAL A 20 31.48 6.92 6.62
C VAL A 20 31.80 5.83 7.65
N PRO A 21 32.68 6.04 8.65
CA PRO A 21 32.92 5.08 9.72
C PRO A 21 31.66 4.77 10.54
N GLU A 22 30.90 5.80 10.95
CA GLU A 22 29.66 5.62 11.70
C GLU A 22 28.63 4.83 10.89
N MET A 23 28.50 5.11 9.59
CA MET A 23 27.60 4.34 8.73
C MET A 23 28.05 2.88 8.55
N THR A 24 29.36 2.64 8.56
CA THR A 24 29.91 1.28 8.51
C THR A 24 29.56 0.51 9.78
N GLU A 25 29.57 1.18 10.93
CA GLU A 25 29.09 0.62 12.20
C GLU A 25 27.58 0.36 12.19
N VAL A 26 26.80 1.28 11.63
CA VAL A 26 25.34 1.10 11.44
C VAL A 26 25.05 -0.16 10.62
N PHE A 27 25.81 -0.40 9.56
CA PHE A 27 25.63 -1.56 8.68
C PHE A 27 26.29 -2.86 9.16
N GLY A 28 27.07 -2.83 10.24
CA GLY A 28 27.64 -4.01 10.89
C GLY A 28 29.08 -4.36 10.50
N ASN A 29 29.97 -3.36 10.40
CA ASN A 29 31.44 -3.44 10.30
C ASN A 29 32.05 -4.21 9.10
N ASN A 30 31.27 -5.01 8.38
CA ASN A 30 31.70 -5.80 7.23
C ASN A 30 31.03 -5.35 5.92
N ARG A 31 30.25 -4.27 5.95
CA ARG A 31 29.44 -3.81 4.81
C ARG A 31 29.81 -2.39 4.44
N SER A 32 30.22 -2.19 3.19
CA SER A 32 30.48 -0.86 2.65
C SER A 32 29.18 -0.05 2.54
N PRO A 33 29.13 1.18 3.08
CA PRO A 33 28.00 2.08 2.88
C PRO A 33 27.65 2.30 1.40
N SER A 34 28.65 2.39 0.53
CA SER A 34 28.44 2.61 -0.91
C SER A 34 27.71 1.46 -1.60
N TYR A 35 27.88 0.23 -1.10
CA TYR A 35 27.15 -0.94 -1.61
C TYR A 35 25.69 -0.93 -1.13
N THR A 36 25.46 -0.64 0.14
CA THR A 36 24.11 -0.59 0.74
C THR A 36 23.26 0.52 0.12
N TYR A 37 23.85 1.69 -0.18
CA TYR A 37 23.11 2.80 -0.80
C TYR A 37 22.58 2.49 -2.20
N ARG A 38 23.18 1.54 -2.92
CA ARG A 38 22.72 1.11 -4.25
C ARG A 38 21.66 0.01 -4.22
N LYS A 39 21.17 -0.39 -3.05
CA LYS A 39 20.13 -1.42 -2.90
C LYS A 39 18.71 -0.82 -2.99
N HIS A 40 17.93 -1.32 -3.95
CA HIS A 40 16.52 -0.98 -4.10
C HIS A 40 15.67 -1.47 -2.92
N SER A 41 16.02 -2.63 -2.35
CA SER A 41 15.36 -3.25 -1.21
C SER A 41 16.39 -3.81 -0.24
N LEU A 42 16.01 -3.93 1.02
CA LEU A 42 16.81 -4.54 2.08
C LEU A 42 15.95 -5.57 2.83
N PRO A 43 16.56 -6.63 3.38
CA PRO A 43 15.88 -7.52 4.31
C PRO A 43 15.27 -6.76 5.48
N VAL A 44 14.08 -7.16 5.92
CA VAL A 44 13.30 -6.46 6.97
C VAL A 44 14.07 -6.37 8.28
N ASP A 45 14.69 -7.46 8.70
CA ASP A 45 15.54 -7.55 9.88
C ASP A 45 16.73 -6.58 9.81
N PHE A 46 17.33 -6.44 8.63
CA PHE A 46 18.44 -5.50 8.42
C PHE A 46 17.96 -4.05 8.45
N LEU A 47 16.83 -3.74 7.80
CA LEU A 47 16.23 -2.41 7.83
C LEU A 47 15.77 -2.00 9.23
N TRP A 48 15.25 -2.95 10.01
CA TRP A 48 14.89 -2.75 11.41
C TRP A 48 16.08 -2.31 12.25
N ARG A 49 17.21 -3.04 12.18
CA ARG A 49 18.44 -2.69 12.90
C ARG A 49 18.98 -1.32 12.51
N ILE A 50 18.94 -0.99 11.22
CA ILE A 50 19.34 0.34 10.73
C ILE A 50 18.41 1.40 11.32
N SER A 51 17.09 1.14 11.36
CA SER A 51 16.10 2.06 11.92
C SER A 51 16.36 2.35 13.40
N GLU A 52 16.68 1.33 14.19
CA GLU A 52 17.04 1.47 15.60
C GLU A 52 18.33 2.27 15.78
N LYS A 53 19.42 1.87 15.10
CA LYS A 53 20.73 2.53 15.24
C LYS A 53 20.70 3.98 14.77
N MET A 54 19.97 4.27 13.70
CA MET A 54 19.83 5.62 13.20
C MET A 54 18.74 6.40 13.93
N ASN A 55 17.96 5.79 14.83
CA ASN A 55 16.76 6.37 15.43
C ASN A 55 15.88 7.06 14.37
N HIS A 56 15.48 6.30 13.36
CA HIS A 56 14.66 6.75 12.23
C HIS A 56 13.80 5.61 11.70
N ASN A 57 12.48 5.81 11.59
CA ASN A 57 11.57 4.77 11.11
C ASN A 57 11.53 4.74 9.58
N PHE A 58 12.37 3.91 8.97
CA PHE A 58 12.40 3.76 7.51
C PHE A 58 11.16 3.05 6.93
N PHE A 59 10.39 2.33 7.75
CA PHE A 59 9.12 1.75 7.29
C PHE A 59 8.07 2.84 7.07
N ALA A 60 8.05 3.88 7.91
CA ALA A 60 7.20 5.06 7.73
C ALA A 60 7.46 5.78 6.39
N ASP A 61 8.72 5.86 5.97
CA ASP A 61 9.09 6.44 4.67
C ASP A 61 8.68 5.59 3.47
N LEU A 62 8.59 4.27 3.67
CA LEU A 62 8.22 3.29 2.65
C LEU A 62 6.74 2.99 2.60
N HIS A 63 5.96 3.43 3.61
CA HIS A 63 4.52 3.34 3.53
C HIS A 63 4.11 4.08 2.25
N PRO A 64 3.45 3.40 1.29
CA PRO A 64 2.68 4.16 0.33
C PRO A 64 1.78 5.04 1.18
N VAL A 65 1.82 6.36 0.95
CA VAL A 65 0.67 7.19 1.27
C VAL A 65 -0.46 6.41 0.64
N VAL A 66 -1.30 5.76 1.46
CA VAL A 66 -2.58 5.24 0.98
C VAL A 66 -3.16 6.47 0.35
N THR A 67 -3.15 6.52 -0.99
CA THR A 67 -3.53 7.74 -1.69
C THR A 67 -4.94 8.01 -1.20
N ASP A 68 -5.09 9.06 -0.41
CA ASP A 68 -6.29 9.38 0.37
C ASP A 68 -7.54 9.41 -0.51
N ASN A 69 -7.35 9.48 -1.83
CA ASN A 69 -8.33 9.23 -2.87
C ASN A 69 -9.24 8.03 -2.62
N ASP A 70 -8.73 6.85 -2.22
CA ASP A 70 -9.60 5.68 -2.03
C ASP A 70 -10.48 5.82 -0.78
N LEU A 71 -9.97 6.39 0.31
CA LEU A 71 -10.75 6.65 1.53
C LEU A 71 -11.75 7.79 1.33
N ARG A 72 -11.35 8.86 0.63
CA ARG A 72 -12.22 10.00 0.30
C ARG A 72 -13.33 9.59 -0.65
N LEU A 73 -13.05 8.80 -1.69
CA LEU A 73 -14.09 8.25 -2.58
C LEU A 73 -15.08 7.39 -1.79
N GLN A 74 -14.61 6.56 -0.86
CA GLN A 74 -15.48 5.73 -0.05
C GLN A 74 -16.39 6.56 0.86
N GLN A 75 -15.87 7.64 1.48
CA GLN A 75 -16.64 8.56 2.31
C GLN A 75 -17.65 9.39 1.49
N GLU A 76 -17.25 9.90 0.32
CA GLU A 76 -18.12 10.62 -0.62
C GLU A 76 -19.25 9.70 -1.10
N THR A 77 -18.91 8.48 -1.51
CA THR A 77 -19.88 7.46 -1.94
C THR A 77 -20.84 7.11 -0.79
N ALA A 78 -20.32 6.85 0.42
CA ALA A 78 -21.16 6.56 1.58
C ALA A 78 -22.10 7.72 1.95
N THR A 79 -21.68 8.96 1.73
CA THR A 79 -22.51 10.15 1.96
C THR A 79 -23.63 10.24 0.92
N ARG A 80 -23.33 10.03 -0.37
CA ARG A 80 -24.35 9.97 -1.44
C ARG A 80 -25.40 8.90 -1.18
N PHE A 81 -24.99 7.69 -0.79
CA PHE A 81 -25.91 6.61 -0.43
C PHE A 81 -26.83 6.93 0.77
N ARG A 82 -26.49 7.90 1.63
CA ARG A 82 -27.34 8.34 2.75
C ARG A 82 -28.29 9.48 2.38
N GLN A 83 -27.91 10.30 1.40
CA GLN A 83 -28.63 11.52 1.04
C GLN A 83 -29.56 11.31 -0.17
N GLU A 84 -29.20 10.39 -1.06
CA GLU A 84 -29.93 10.14 -2.30
C GLU A 84 -30.81 8.90 -2.20
N LYS A 85 -31.92 8.90 -2.94
CA LYS A 85 -32.80 7.73 -3.05
C LYS A 85 -32.04 6.61 -3.79
N ILE A 86 -31.81 5.50 -3.11
CA ILE A 86 -31.15 4.33 -3.70
C ILE A 86 -32.06 3.75 -4.77
N MET A 87 -31.52 3.59 -5.99
CA MET A 87 -32.16 2.84 -7.07
C MET A 87 -31.52 1.46 -7.15
N GLU A 88 -32.35 0.42 -7.08
CA GLU A 88 -31.90 -0.97 -7.21
C GLU A 88 -32.22 -1.50 -8.60
N LEU A 89 -31.25 -2.18 -9.21
CA LEU A 89 -31.40 -2.91 -10.46
C LEU A 89 -31.26 -4.40 -10.18
N SER A 90 -32.33 -5.17 -10.43
CA SER A 90 -32.30 -6.63 -10.34
C SER A 90 -31.92 -7.23 -11.69
N ILE A 91 -30.77 -7.93 -11.75
CA ILE A 91 -30.30 -8.63 -12.95
C ILE A 91 -30.40 -10.13 -12.71
N ARG A 92 -31.08 -10.85 -13.61
CA ARG A 92 -31.07 -12.33 -13.65
C ARG A 92 -29.89 -12.80 -14.47
N VAL A 93 -29.03 -13.62 -13.88
CA VAL A 93 -27.88 -14.24 -14.55
C VAL A 93 -28.03 -15.74 -14.51
N GLU A 94 -28.02 -16.38 -15.67
CA GLU A 94 -28.07 -17.85 -15.79
C GLU A 94 -26.70 -18.35 -16.22
N PHE A 95 -26.17 -19.31 -15.48
CA PHE A 95 -24.84 -19.88 -15.71
C PHE A 95 -24.78 -21.32 -15.22
N PRO A 96 -23.92 -22.17 -15.79
CA PRO A 96 -23.69 -23.52 -15.29
C PRO A 96 -23.13 -23.52 -13.87
N ALA A 97 -23.56 -24.47 -13.03
CA ALA A 97 -23.11 -24.56 -11.63
C ALA A 97 -21.58 -24.67 -11.48
N SER A 98 -20.90 -25.22 -12.48
CA SER A 98 -19.43 -25.30 -12.52
C SER A 98 -18.74 -23.94 -12.52
N MET A 99 -19.43 -22.86 -12.92
CA MET A 99 -18.88 -21.50 -13.02
C MET A 99 -19.16 -20.63 -11.78
N ALA A 100 -19.71 -21.21 -10.70
CA ALA A 100 -20.09 -20.45 -9.51
C ALA A 100 -18.90 -19.73 -8.86
N ARG A 101 -17.72 -20.34 -8.88
CA ARG A 101 -16.50 -19.75 -8.32
C ARG A 101 -16.03 -18.55 -9.15
N GLU A 102 -16.01 -18.71 -10.46
CA GLU A 102 -15.63 -17.68 -11.43
C GLU A 102 -16.59 -16.50 -11.37
N LEU A 103 -17.90 -16.76 -11.26
CA LEU A 103 -18.89 -15.71 -11.08
C LEU A 103 -18.72 -14.99 -9.74
N GLY A 104 -18.47 -15.72 -8.65
CA GLY A 104 -18.18 -15.12 -7.34
C GLY A 104 -16.95 -14.19 -7.41
N MET A 105 -15.87 -14.64 -8.05
CA MET A 105 -14.70 -13.79 -8.28
C MET A 105 -15.03 -12.58 -9.15
N PHE A 106 -15.81 -12.74 -10.22
CA PHE A 106 -16.24 -11.62 -11.05
C PHE A 106 -17.03 -10.58 -10.26
N LEU A 107 -18.01 -11.01 -9.44
CA LEU A 107 -18.82 -10.12 -8.61
C LEU A 107 -17.97 -9.35 -7.59
N MET A 108 -16.96 -9.99 -6.99
CA MET A 108 -16.03 -9.31 -6.09
C MET A 108 -15.25 -8.20 -6.81
N HIS A 109 -14.72 -8.49 -8.01
CA HIS A 109 -14.00 -7.48 -8.79
C HIS A 109 -14.93 -6.37 -9.29
N ALA A 110 -16.13 -6.72 -9.74
CA ALA A 110 -17.15 -5.78 -10.17
C ALA A 110 -17.59 -4.87 -9.03
N ASN A 111 -17.70 -5.37 -7.80
CA ASN A 111 -18.00 -4.56 -6.62
C ASN A 111 -16.83 -3.61 -6.28
N ALA A 112 -15.59 -4.09 -6.34
CA ALA A 112 -14.41 -3.25 -6.10
C ALA A 112 -14.31 -2.10 -7.12
N LEU A 113 -14.60 -2.38 -8.39
CA LEU A 113 -14.64 -1.37 -9.44
C LEU A 113 -15.86 -0.46 -9.33
N GLY A 114 -17.03 -1.02 -8.99
CA GLY A 114 -18.26 -0.29 -8.75
C GLY A 114 -18.11 0.74 -7.62
N LEU A 115 -17.44 0.38 -6.52
CA LEU A 115 -17.16 1.30 -5.42
C LEU A 115 -16.33 2.50 -5.87
N LYS A 116 -15.39 2.32 -6.82
CA LYS A 116 -14.62 3.42 -7.42
C LYS A 116 -15.47 4.29 -8.35
N MET A 117 -16.56 3.74 -8.88
CA MET A 117 -17.50 4.43 -9.77
C MET A 117 -18.74 4.97 -9.03
N GLY A 118 -18.84 4.75 -7.71
CA GLY A 118 -19.93 5.26 -6.87
C GLY A 118 -21.17 4.35 -6.78
N PHE A 119 -21.09 3.08 -7.19
CA PHE A 119 -22.18 2.11 -7.04
C PHE A 119 -21.73 0.83 -6.32
N ARG A 120 -22.67 0.03 -5.85
CA ARG A 120 -22.39 -1.24 -5.15
C ARG A 120 -22.93 -2.40 -5.95
N VAL A 121 -22.19 -3.50 -5.98
CA VAL A 121 -22.61 -4.76 -6.60
C VAL A 121 -22.68 -5.81 -5.50
N GLY A 122 -23.87 -6.32 -5.24
CA GLY A 122 -24.12 -7.28 -4.17
C GLY A 122 -25.58 -7.74 -4.18
N GLU A 123 -25.95 -8.55 -3.20
CA GLU A 123 -27.33 -8.99 -3.04
C GLU A 123 -28.23 -7.82 -2.65
N SER A 124 -29.42 -7.75 -3.25
CA SER A 124 -30.47 -6.81 -2.87
C SER A 124 -30.90 -7.14 -1.44
N LEU A 125 -30.83 -6.16 -0.55
CA LEU A 125 -31.33 -6.26 0.82
C LEU A 125 -32.86 -6.20 0.76
N ARG A 126 -33.50 -7.35 0.55
CA ARG A 126 -34.93 -7.52 0.82
C ARG A 126 -35.16 -7.80 2.29
#